data_AF-A0A8C1VEM7-F1
#
_entry.id   AF-A0A8C1VEM7-F1
#
_cell.length_a   1.000
_cell.length_b   1.000
_cell.length_c   1.000
_cell.angle_alpha   90.00
_cell.angle_beta   90.00
_cell.angle_gamma   90.00
#
_symmetry.space_group_name_H-M   'P 1'
#
loop_
_entity.id
_entity.type
_entity.pdbx_description
1 polymer ?
#
loop_
_entity_poly.entity_id
_entity_poly.type
_entity_poly.pdbx_seq_one_letter_code
_entity_poly.pdbx_strand_id
1 'polypeptide(L)'
;MGKRFYFVRSKIDSSIDAEKKSKKKSFDQKNTLDIIREDCEKGLRNIGIEDPVVLLISNFELGKYDLNLLQDIMEQELPQHKRLVLLLALPNITLEINEKKKKVLEKNIGKVALLSALVATVPLPGLSVAVDIAIVKKEIETYYSTFGLDDPSLQTLCERSGKTIEEFKSLMKSPLIGGINPASILPLAGAAAVVVAENAVEYAVSLIPLLGTLVAGGMSYMTVSKMLKKALNDIAEDARIVLMASVQTEV
;
A
#
# COMPACT_ATOMS: atom_id res chain seq x y z
N MET A 1 -13.70 -10.96 -31.53
CA MET A 1 -12.87 -11.43 -30.41
C MET A 1 -13.68 -11.21 -29.13
N GLY A 2 -14.18 -12.27 -28.47
CA GLY A 2 -15.11 -12.14 -27.33
C GLY A 2 -14.45 -11.67 -26.01
N LYS A 3 -13.59 -10.66 -26.06
CA LYS A 3 -12.89 -10.09 -24.90
C LYS A 3 -13.26 -8.61 -24.75
N ARG A 4 -13.40 -8.14 -23.51
CA ARG A 4 -13.55 -6.72 -23.19
C ARG A 4 -12.19 -6.02 -23.25
N PHE A 5 -12.17 -4.78 -23.73
CA PHE A 5 -10.99 -3.92 -23.75
C PHE A 5 -11.38 -2.50 -23.36
N TYR A 6 -10.41 -1.76 -22.83
CA TYR A 6 -10.53 -0.37 -22.44
C TYR A 6 -9.50 0.44 -23.20
N PHE A 7 -9.90 1.62 -23.69
CA PHE A 7 -8.98 2.53 -24.34
C PHE A 7 -8.61 3.65 -23.35
N VAL A 8 -7.33 3.68 -22.96
CA VAL A 8 -6.81 4.69 -22.03
C VAL A 8 -6.03 5.74 -22.81
N ARG A 9 -6.56 6.96 -22.87
CA ARG A 9 -5.89 8.12 -23.45
C ARG A 9 -5.13 8.87 -22.37
N SER A 10 -3.81 8.71 -22.35
CA SER A 10 -2.91 9.43 -21.44
C SER A 10 -2.60 10.87 -21.91
N LYS A 11 -1.94 11.66 -21.04
CA LYS A 11 -1.43 13.02 -21.31
C LYS A 11 -2.54 14.05 -21.55
N ILE A 12 -3.63 13.91 -20.81
CA ILE A 12 -4.76 14.84 -20.87
C ILE A 12 -4.38 16.20 -20.31
N ASP A 13 -3.56 16.24 -19.27
CA ASP A 13 -2.94 17.47 -18.73
C ASP A 13 -2.33 18.34 -19.85
N SER A 14 -1.46 17.75 -20.66
CA SER A 14 -0.78 18.43 -21.77
C SER A 14 -1.75 18.89 -22.86
N SER A 15 -2.80 18.11 -23.12
CA SER A 15 -3.82 18.44 -24.14
C SER A 15 -4.70 19.61 -23.68
N ILE A 16 -5.09 19.61 -22.41
CA ILE A 16 -5.84 20.68 -21.76
C ILE A 16 -5.02 21.97 -21.73
N ASP A 17 -3.74 21.90 -21.38
CA ASP A 17 -2.86 23.07 -21.35
C ASP A 17 -2.66 23.69 -22.73
N ALA A 18 -2.55 22.87 -23.78
CA ALA A 18 -2.44 23.34 -25.16
C ALA A 18 -3.72 24.08 -25.60
N GLU A 19 -4.88 23.50 -25.33
CA GLU A 19 -6.18 24.10 -25.66
C GLU A 19 -6.43 25.40 -24.88
N LYS A 20 -6.07 25.44 -23.60
CA LYS A 20 -6.16 26.63 -22.77
C LYS A 20 -5.29 27.78 -23.30
N LYS A 21 -4.08 27.49 -23.78
CA LYS A 21 -3.19 28.48 -24.41
C LYS A 21 -3.74 28.99 -25.75
N SER A 22 -4.36 28.11 -26.54
CA SER A 22 -4.94 28.44 -27.85
C SER A 22 -6.20 29.31 -27.73
N LYS A 23 -7.18 28.85 -26.95
CA LYS A 23 -8.53 29.48 -26.86
C LYS A 23 -8.62 30.59 -25.82
N LYS A 24 -7.65 30.69 -24.91
CA LYS A 24 -7.56 31.72 -23.84
C LYS A 24 -8.89 31.89 -23.09
N LYS A 25 -9.69 32.91 -23.45
CA LYS A 25 -10.94 33.29 -22.76
C LYS A 25 -12.13 32.37 -23.05
N SER A 26 -12.13 31.64 -24.17
CA SER A 26 -13.22 30.74 -24.55
C SER A 26 -12.93 29.27 -24.19
N PHE A 27 -11.91 29.02 -23.38
CA PHE A 27 -11.56 27.66 -22.96
C PHE A 27 -12.62 27.09 -22.02
N ASP A 28 -13.14 25.92 -22.38
CA ASP A 28 -13.99 25.09 -21.54
C ASP A 28 -13.38 23.69 -21.44
N GLN A 29 -12.98 23.32 -20.23
CA GLN A 29 -12.36 22.04 -19.94
C GLN A 29 -13.31 20.87 -20.21
N LYS A 30 -14.59 20.99 -19.83
CA LYS A 30 -15.54 19.88 -19.98
C LYS A 30 -15.78 19.59 -21.45
N ASN A 31 -16.12 20.63 -22.22
CA ASN A 31 -16.30 20.51 -23.67
C ASN A 31 -15.03 19.98 -24.37
N THR A 32 -13.84 20.41 -23.94
CA THR A 32 -12.58 19.90 -24.51
C THR A 32 -12.40 18.40 -24.24
N LEU A 33 -12.69 17.94 -23.02
CA LEU A 33 -12.63 16.51 -22.68
C LEU A 33 -13.67 15.71 -23.47
N ASP A 34 -14.88 16.23 -23.63
CA ASP A 34 -15.95 15.58 -24.39
C ASP A 34 -15.57 15.44 -25.88
N ILE A 35 -15.02 16.49 -26.50
CA ILE A 35 -14.50 16.44 -27.88
C ILE A 35 -13.39 15.40 -28.03
N ILE A 36 -12.43 15.35 -27.11
CA ILE A 36 -11.34 14.37 -27.14
C ILE A 36 -11.90 12.94 -27.01
N ARG A 37 -12.89 12.75 -26.14
CA ARG A 37 -13.53 11.45 -25.93
C ARG A 37 -14.28 11.00 -27.19
N GLU A 38 -15.10 11.87 -27.77
CA GLU A 38 -15.85 11.60 -28.99
C GLU A 38 -14.93 11.25 -30.17
N ASP A 39 -13.81 11.96 -30.33
CA ASP A 39 -12.83 11.67 -31.38
C ASP A 39 -12.21 10.27 -31.20
N CYS A 40 -11.84 9.91 -29.97
CA CYS A 40 -11.34 8.58 -29.65
C CYS A 40 -12.39 7.50 -29.92
N GLU A 41 -13.63 7.69 -29.45
CA GLU A 41 -14.72 6.74 -29.66
C GLU A 41 -15.02 6.56 -31.14
N LYS A 42 -15.06 7.64 -31.92
CA LYS A 42 -15.25 7.60 -33.37
C LYS A 42 -14.11 6.84 -34.07
N GLY A 43 -12.86 7.10 -33.69
CA GLY A 43 -11.71 6.36 -34.20
C GLY A 43 -11.80 4.86 -33.91
N LEU A 44 -12.22 4.48 -32.71
CA LEU A 44 -12.41 3.08 -32.32
C LEU A 44 -13.57 2.43 -33.10
N ARG A 45 -14.71 3.11 -33.24
CA ARG A 45 -15.85 2.63 -34.04
C ARG A 45 -15.46 2.39 -35.49
N ASN A 46 -14.62 3.25 -36.07
CA ASN A 46 -14.13 3.10 -37.44
C ASN A 46 -13.26 1.85 -37.66
N ILE A 47 -12.60 1.33 -36.61
CA ILE A 47 -11.82 0.07 -36.68
C ILE A 47 -12.62 -1.16 -36.24
N GLY A 48 -13.94 -1.04 -36.11
CA GLY A 48 -14.86 -2.15 -35.83
C GLY A 48 -15.11 -2.42 -34.34
N ILE A 49 -14.87 -1.43 -33.47
CA ILE A 49 -15.21 -1.50 -32.05
C ILE A 49 -16.62 -0.95 -31.83
N GLU A 50 -17.58 -1.82 -31.50
CA GLU A 50 -18.99 -1.44 -31.37
C GLU A 50 -19.30 -0.62 -30.10
N ASP A 51 -18.63 -0.92 -28.98
CA ASP A 51 -18.86 -0.26 -27.69
C ASP A 51 -17.54 0.13 -27.01
N PRO A 52 -16.88 1.22 -27.47
CA PRO A 52 -15.61 1.66 -26.90
C PRO A 52 -15.81 2.30 -25.52
N VAL A 53 -15.10 1.79 -24.52
CA VAL A 53 -14.93 2.50 -23.24
C VAL A 53 -13.64 3.31 -23.29
N VAL A 54 -13.77 4.64 -23.35
CA VAL A 54 -12.64 5.59 -23.41
C VAL A 54 -12.44 6.25 -22.05
N LEU A 55 -11.22 6.12 -21.51
CA LEU A 55 -10.80 6.68 -20.22
C LEU A 55 -9.68 7.69 -20.45
N LEU A 56 -9.93 8.94 -20.06
CA LEU A 56 -9.01 10.05 -20.21
C LEU A 56 -8.22 10.22 -18.91
N ILE A 57 -6.89 10.06 -18.92
CA ILE A 57 -6.06 10.13 -17.70
C ILE A 57 -4.86 11.07 -17.81
N SER A 58 -4.41 11.55 -16.66
CA SER A 58 -3.09 12.17 -16.49
C SER A 58 -2.26 11.34 -15.53
N ASN A 59 -1.00 11.11 -15.88
CA ASN A 59 -0.06 10.43 -14.98
C ASN A 59 0.51 11.38 -13.91
N PHE A 60 0.39 12.70 -14.12
CA PHE A 60 0.84 13.72 -13.19
C PHE A 60 -0.26 14.11 -12.20
N GLU A 61 -1.50 14.22 -12.67
CA GLU A 61 -2.65 14.66 -11.88
C GLU A 61 -3.56 13.49 -11.47
N LEU A 62 -3.10 12.66 -10.53
CA LEU A 62 -3.75 11.38 -10.19
C LEU A 62 -5.18 11.51 -9.61
N GLY A 63 -5.50 12.64 -9.00
CA GLY A 63 -6.83 12.92 -8.46
C GLY A 63 -7.83 13.51 -9.47
N LYS A 64 -7.45 13.65 -10.75
CA LYS A 64 -8.27 14.28 -11.80
C LYS A 64 -8.63 13.30 -12.91
N TYR A 65 -9.57 13.73 -13.76
CA TYR A 65 -10.05 12.99 -14.94
C TYR A 65 -10.58 11.60 -14.59
N ASP A 66 -10.37 10.60 -15.47
CA ASP A 66 -10.97 9.27 -15.36
C ASP A 66 -10.05 8.27 -14.65
N LEU A 67 -8.97 8.70 -13.95
CA LEU A 67 -8.05 7.76 -13.30
C LEU A 67 -8.70 7.01 -12.13
N ASN A 68 -9.54 7.69 -11.35
CA ASN A 68 -10.32 7.03 -10.30
C ASN A 68 -11.37 6.09 -10.90
N LEU A 69 -12.05 6.51 -11.98
CA LEU A 69 -13.01 5.66 -12.70
C LEU A 69 -12.34 4.41 -13.28
N LEU A 70 -11.13 4.54 -13.83
CA LEU A 70 -10.34 3.40 -14.31
C LEU A 70 -10.08 2.40 -13.17
N GLN A 71 -9.72 2.89 -11.98
CA GLN A 71 -9.52 2.04 -10.80
C GLN A 71 -10.81 1.35 -10.37
N ASP A 72 -11.94 2.07 -10.37
CA ASP A 72 -13.25 1.53 -10.01
C ASP A 72 -13.71 0.43 -10.99
N ILE A 73 -13.55 0.65 -12.30
CA ILE A 73 -13.86 -0.34 -13.34
C ILE A 73 -13.01 -1.59 -13.13
N MET A 74 -11.70 -1.43 -12.93
CA MET A 74 -10.82 -2.57 -12.66
C MET A 74 -11.20 -3.29 -11.37
N GLU A 75 -11.62 -2.56 -10.33
CA GLU A 75 -12.12 -3.14 -9.08
C GLU A 75 -13.42 -3.92 -9.32
N GLN A 76 -14.36 -3.42 -10.13
CA GLN A 76 -15.65 -4.09 -10.38
C GLN A 76 -15.54 -5.31 -11.30
N GLU A 77 -14.61 -5.30 -12.25
CA GLU A 77 -14.55 -6.33 -13.30
C GLU A 77 -13.73 -7.57 -12.92
N LEU A 78 -12.84 -7.45 -11.94
CA LEU A 78 -11.96 -8.53 -11.55
C LEU A 78 -12.67 -9.57 -10.66
N PRO A 79 -12.35 -10.87 -10.75
CA PRO A 79 -12.71 -11.85 -9.73
C PRO A 79 -12.22 -11.43 -8.34
N GLN A 80 -12.93 -11.81 -7.27
CA GLN A 80 -12.67 -11.34 -5.91
C GLN A 80 -11.18 -11.44 -5.48
N HIS A 81 -10.51 -12.56 -5.78
CA HIS A 81 -9.09 -12.72 -5.46
C HIS A 81 -8.15 -11.81 -6.28
N LYS A 82 -8.51 -11.48 -7.53
CA LYS A 82 -7.76 -10.53 -8.36
C LYS A 82 -8.00 -9.08 -7.95
N ARG A 83 -9.20 -8.75 -7.45
CA ARG A 83 -9.50 -7.43 -6.87
C ARG A 83 -8.60 -7.13 -5.68
N LEU A 84 -8.43 -8.11 -4.78
CA LEU A 84 -7.56 -7.95 -3.61
C LEU A 84 -6.12 -7.70 -4.03
N VAL A 85 -5.59 -8.49 -4.98
CA VAL A 85 -4.22 -8.31 -5.48
C VAL A 85 -4.06 -6.96 -6.18
N LEU A 86 -5.03 -6.55 -7.01
CA LEU A 86 -5.01 -5.24 -7.65
C LEU A 86 -5.01 -4.12 -6.61
N LEU A 87 -5.94 -4.14 -5.66
CA LEU A 87 -6.07 -3.12 -4.62
C LEU A 87 -4.78 -2.94 -3.82
N LEU A 88 -4.09 -4.04 -3.49
CA LEU A 88 -2.80 -3.98 -2.80
C LEU A 88 -1.69 -3.40 -3.70
N ALA A 89 -1.76 -3.62 -5.02
CA ALA A 89 -0.80 -3.11 -6.00
C ALA A 89 -1.08 -1.66 -6.47
N LEU A 90 -2.30 -1.14 -6.32
CA LEU A 90 -2.63 0.24 -6.68
C LEU A 90 -1.75 1.22 -5.90
N PRO A 91 -1.30 2.34 -6.48
CA PRO A 91 -0.53 3.33 -5.71
C PRO A 91 -1.39 3.94 -4.60
N ASN A 92 -0.80 4.25 -3.45
CA ASN A 92 -1.53 4.80 -2.29
C ASN A 92 -1.81 6.31 -2.47
N ILE A 93 -2.77 6.65 -3.32
CA ILE A 93 -2.99 8.03 -3.82
C ILE A 93 -4.24 8.72 -3.26
N THR A 94 -5.11 7.97 -2.57
CA THR A 94 -6.30 8.51 -1.90
C THR A 94 -6.45 7.92 -0.50
N LEU A 95 -7.12 8.66 0.39
CA LEU A 95 -7.44 8.18 1.74
C LEU A 95 -8.32 6.92 1.70
N GLU A 96 -9.19 6.81 0.69
CA GLU A 96 -10.02 5.63 0.50
C GLU A 96 -9.21 4.38 0.17
N ILE A 97 -8.22 4.49 -0.73
CA ILE A 97 -7.32 3.38 -1.07
C ILE A 97 -6.51 2.96 0.15
N ASN A 98 -6.00 3.92 0.93
CA ASN A 98 -5.26 3.65 2.16
C ASN A 98 -6.10 2.80 3.15
N GLU A 99 -7.34 3.21 3.41
CA GLU A 99 -8.26 2.50 4.31
C GLU A 99 -8.68 1.12 3.75
N LYS A 100 -8.93 1.01 2.44
CA LYS A 100 -9.24 -0.26 1.78
C LYS A 100 -8.06 -1.24 1.91
N LYS A 101 -6.82 -0.80 1.67
CA LYS A 101 -5.60 -1.61 1.84
C LYS A 101 -5.43 -2.08 3.27
N LYS A 102 -5.60 -1.18 4.24
CA LYS A 102 -5.54 -1.51 5.68
C LYS A 102 -6.51 -2.64 6.03
N LYS A 103 -7.78 -2.52 5.61
CA LYS A 103 -8.81 -3.55 5.88
C LYS A 103 -8.48 -4.91 5.24
N VAL A 104 -7.87 -4.92 4.05
CA VAL A 104 -7.46 -6.17 3.39
C VAL A 104 -6.28 -6.82 4.11
N LEU A 105 -5.26 -6.04 4.47
CA LEU A 105 -4.09 -6.53 5.19
C LEU A 105 -4.47 -7.03 6.59
N GLU A 106 -5.40 -6.35 7.29
CA GLU A 106 -5.85 -6.77 8.62
C GLU A 106 -6.47 -8.18 8.60
N LYS A 107 -7.18 -8.54 7.52
CA LYS A 107 -7.74 -9.89 7.35
C LYS A 107 -6.69 -10.98 7.14
N ASN A 108 -5.48 -10.63 6.71
CA ASN A 108 -4.40 -11.59 6.50
C ASN A 108 -3.59 -11.87 7.78
N ILE A 109 -3.66 -11.00 8.79
CA ILE A 109 -2.92 -11.15 10.06
C ILE A 109 -3.15 -12.53 10.69
N GLY A 110 -4.41 -12.99 10.75
CA GLY A 110 -4.72 -14.29 11.35
C GLY A 110 -4.07 -15.47 10.61
N LYS A 111 -3.89 -15.38 9.29
CA LYS A 111 -3.22 -16.43 8.51
C LYS A 111 -1.72 -16.46 8.80
N VAL A 112 -1.11 -15.29 8.89
CA VAL A 112 0.33 -15.15 9.20
C VAL A 112 0.62 -15.61 10.64
N ALA A 113 -0.23 -15.21 11.58
CA ALA A 113 -0.14 -15.65 12.97
C ALA A 113 -0.36 -17.16 13.13
N LEU A 114 -1.26 -17.76 12.33
CA LEU A 114 -1.44 -19.21 12.31
C LEU A 114 -0.20 -19.95 11.81
N LEU A 115 0.46 -19.43 10.76
CA LEU A 115 1.71 -20.01 10.26
C LEU A 115 2.79 -20.00 11.34
N SER A 116 2.95 -18.88 12.03
CA SER A 116 3.85 -18.71 13.17
C SER A 116 3.54 -19.71 14.30
N ALA A 117 2.25 -19.83 14.67
CA ALA A 117 1.79 -20.79 15.67
C ALA A 117 2.11 -22.25 15.32
N LEU A 118 2.00 -22.64 14.05
CA LEU A 118 2.35 -23.99 13.59
C LEU A 118 3.84 -24.27 13.74
N VAL A 119 4.71 -23.30 13.41
CA VAL A 119 6.17 -23.45 13.57
C VAL A 119 6.57 -23.51 15.05
N ALA A 120 5.87 -22.78 15.92
CA ALA A 120 6.10 -22.79 17.36
C ALA A 120 5.85 -24.16 18.02
N THR A 121 5.17 -25.10 17.34
CA THR A 121 4.95 -26.46 17.85
C THR A 121 6.17 -27.38 17.70
N VAL A 122 7.20 -26.96 16.94
CA VAL A 122 8.42 -27.74 16.73
C VAL A 122 9.36 -27.57 17.94
N PRO A 123 9.78 -28.65 18.63
CA PRO A 123 10.57 -28.58 19.85
C PRO A 123 12.05 -28.31 19.55
N LEU A 124 12.37 -27.11 19.07
CA LEU A 124 13.73 -26.63 18.81
C LEU A 124 13.98 -25.34 19.61
N PRO A 125 14.94 -25.33 20.56
CA PRO A 125 15.27 -24.14 21.34
C PRO A 125 15.59 -22.94 20.45
N GLY A 126 15.00 -21.78 20.75
CA GLY A 126 15.25 -20.51 20.04
C GLY A 126 14.61 -20.38 18.64
N LEU A 127 14.21 -21.48 17.98
CA LEU A 127 13.68 -21.46 16.62
C LEU A 127 12.37 -20.67 16.51
N SER A 128 11.43 -20.90 17.43
CA SER A 128 10.12 -20.22 17.39
C SER A 128 10.25 -18.70 17.44
N VAL A 129 11.14 -18.18 18.28
CA VAL A 129 11.34 -16.74 18.46
C VAL A 129 11.99 -16.11 17.23
N ALA A 130 13.06 -16.73 16.72
CA ALA A 130 13.73 -16.25 15.52
C ALA A 130 12.81 -16.27 14.29
N VAL A 131 12.00 -17.32 14.15
CA VAL A 131 11.00 -17.44 13.07
C VAL A 131 9.89 -16.41 13.24
N ASP A 132 9.36 -16.19 14.44
CA ASP A 132 8.30 -15.20 14.68
C ASP A 132 8.79 -13.78 14.33
N ILE A 133 10.04 -13.43 14.72
CA ILE A 133 10.65 -12.14 14.35
C ILE A 133 10.81 -12.04 12.83
N ALA A 134 11.25 -13.11 12.15
CA ALA A 134 11.42 -13.11 10.69
C ALA A 134 10.08 -12.99 9.95
N ILE A 135 9.04 -13.69 10.41
CA ILE A 135 7.68 -13.61 9.87
C ILE A 135 7.14 -12.18 10.04
N VAL A 136 7.24 -11.62 11.25
CA VAL A 136 6.79 -10.25 11.53
C VAL A 136 7.55 -9.24 10.67
N LYS A 137 8.89 -9.37 10.57
CA LYS A 137 9.73 -8.53 9.72
C LYS A 137 9.24 -8.55 8.27
N LYS A 138 9.04 -9.75 7.72
CA LYS A 138 8.66 -9.93 6.32
C LYS A 138 7.27 -9.35 6.01
N GLU A 139 6.34 -9.49 6.94
CA GLU A 139 5.01 -8.94 6.79
C GLU A 139 5.02 -7.40 6.91
N ILE A 140 5.83 -6.84 7.82
CA ILE A 140 6.04 -5.38 7.93
C ILE A 140 6.67 -4.80 6.65
N GLU A 141 7.66 -5.47 6.05
CA GLU A 141 8.22 -5.08 4.74
C GLU A 141 7.13 -5.05 3.65
N THR A 142 6.23 -6.03 3.69
CA THR A 142 5.09 -6.10 2.76
C THR A 142 4.12 -4.95 2.99
N TYR A 143 3.83 -4.58 4.24
CA TYR A 143 3.00 -3.41 4.55
C TYR A 143 3.65 -2.12 4.05
N TYR A 144 4.95 -1.90 4.33
CA TYR A 144 5.69 -0.72 3.87
C TYR A 144 5.59 -0.53 2.36
N SER A 145 5.88 -1.58 1.59
CA SER A 145 5.78 -1.55 0.13
C SER A 145 4.34 -1.35 -0.34
N THR A 146 3.37 -2.03 0.28
CA THR A 146 1.95 -1.89 -0.06
C THR A 146 1.45 -0.47 0.18
N PHE A 147 1.90 0.21 1.23
CA PHE A 147 1.52 1.59 1.51
C PHE A 147 2.37 2.64 0.77
N GLY A 148 3.38 2.22 0.02
CA GLY A 148 4.28 3.10 -0.72
C GLY A 148 5.25 3.88 0.17
N LEU A 149 5.63 3.30 1.32
CA LEU A 149 6.58 3.87 2.27
C LEU A 149 7.99 3.26 2.15
N ASP A 150 8.19 2.31 1.22
CA ASP A 150 9.52 1.80 0.88
C ASP A 150 10.33 2.83 0.09
N ASP A 151 11.66 2.74 0.17
CA ASP A 151 12.55 3.77 -0.38
C ASP A 151 12.29 4.08 -1.88
N PRO A 152 12.04 3.10 -2.78
CA PRO A 152 11.70 3.40 -4.18
C PRO A 152 10.39 4.20 -4.35
N SER A 153 9.36 3.86 -3.56
CA SER A 153 8.07 4.57 -3.60
C SER A 153 8.18 5.97 -3.04
N LEU A 154 8.90 6.14 -1.93
CA LEU A 154 9.18 7.46 -1.36
C LEU A 154 9.98 8.34 -2.32
N GLN A 155 11.00 7.79 -2.98
CA GLN A 155 11.76 8.52 -4.00
C GLN A 155 10.86 9.00 -5.14
N THR A 156 9.99 8.12 -5.65
CA THR A 156 9.01 8.50 -6.68
C THR A 156 8.05 9.59 -6.19
N LEU A 157 7.66 9.55 -4.92
CA LEU A 157 6.80 10.58 -4.32
C LEU A 157 7.53 11.92 -4.22
N CYS A 158 8.80 11.92 -3.79
CA CYS A 158 9.67 13.09 -3.71
C CYS A 158 9.81 13.81 -5.06
N GLU A 159 10.06 13.05 -6.13
CA GLU A 159 10.16 13.59 -7.50
C GLU A 159 8.88 14.31 -7.94
N ARG A 160 7.72 13.93 -7.40
CA ARG A 160 6.41 14.47 -7.77
C ARG A 160 5.97 15.62 -6.88
N SER A 161 6.28 15.58 -5.59
CA SER A 161 5.84 16.59 -4.62
C SER A 161 6.87 17.69 -4.39
N GLY A 162 8.10 17.54 -4.87
CA GLY A 162 9.21 18.45 -4.60
C GLY A 162 9.75 18.40 -3.17
N LYS A 163 9.35 17.38 -2.38
CA LYS A 163 9.77 17.18 -0.99
C LYS A 163 10.88 16.15 -0.89
N THR A 164 11.72 16.21 0.13
CA THR A 164 12.78 15.20 0.35
C THR A 164 12.26 13.98 1.12
N ILE A 165 13.03 12.89 1.09
CA ILE A 165 12.70 11.67 1.83
C ILE A 165 12.73 11.95 3.33
N GLU A 166 13.66 12.79 3.79
CA GLU A 166 13.80 13.21 5.19
C GLU A 166 12.57 13.99 5.65
N GLU A 167 12.04 14.88 4.82
CA GLU A 167 10.80 15.60 5.11
C GLU A 167 9.64 14.62 5.31
N PHE A 168 9.46 13.65 4.41
CA PHE A 168 8.43 12.62 4.58
C PHE A 168 8.67 11.73 5.81
N LYS A 169 9.90 11.27 6.04
CA LYS A 169 10.27 10.45 7.20
C LYS A 169 10.09 11.21 8.52
N SER A 170 10.27 12.53 8.53
CA SER A 170 10.06 13.37 9.73
C SER A 170 8.59 13.50 10.14
N LEU A 171 7.66 13.31 9.20
CA LEU A 171 6.22 13.39 9.45
C LEU A 171 5.64 12.08 9.98
N MET A 172 6.30 10.97 9.67
CA MET A 172 5.95 9.65 10.17
C MET A 172 6.11 9.61 11.69
N LYS A 173 5.28 8.81 12.34
CA LYS A 173 5.26 8.65 13.80
C LYS A 173 5.62 7.25 14.24
N SER A 174 5.60 6.26 13.33
CA SER A 174 5.90 4.89 13.70
C SER A 174 7.36 4.75 14.16
N PRO A 175 7.67 3.80 15.06
CA PRO A 175 9.04 3.49 15.44
C PRO A 175 9.86 2.84 14.30
N LEU A 176 9.26 2.62 13.14
CA LEU A 176 9.82 1.90 12.00
C LEU A 176 10.53 2.84 10.99
N ILE A 177 10.55 4.15 11.26
CA ILE A 177 11.18 5.18 10.41
C ILE A 177 12.67 4.92 10.17
N GLY A 178 13.37 4.41 11.19
CA GLY A 178 14.80 4.05 11.13
C GLY A 178 15.10 2.74 10.41
N GLY A 179 14.10 2.10 9.80
CA GLY A 179 14.21 0.85 9.09
C GLY A 179 13.70 -0.35 9.89
N ILE A 180 13.37 -1.41 9.15
CA ILE A 180 12.74 -2.62 9.69
C ILE A 180 13.82 -3.58 10.20
N ASN A 181 14.16 -3.44 11.48
CA ASN A 181 15.16 -4.26 12.17
C ASN A 181 14.63 -4.80 13.52
N PRO A 182 15.30 -5.78 14.16
CA PRO A 182 14.81 -6.36 15.41
C PRO A 182 14.55 -5.32 16.52
N ALA A 183 15.36 -4.27 16.64
CA ALA A 183 15.21 -3.23 17.66
C ALA A 183 13.95 -2.36 17.43
N SER A 184 13.56 -2.15 16.17
CA SER A 184 12.31 -1.45 15.81
C SER A 184 11.06 -2.35 15.92
N ILE A 185 11.23 -3.67 15.75
CA ILE A 185 10.13 -4.65 15.79
C ILE A 185 9.78 -5.06 17.21
N LEU A 186 10.77 -5.24 18.08
CA LEU A 186 10.57 -5.74 19.45
C LEU A 186 9.59 -4.87 20.28
N PRO A 187 9.61 -3.52 20.19
CA PRO A 187 8.61 -2.65 20.84
C PRO A 187 7.16 -2.88 20.38
N LEU A 188 6.94 -3.55 19.25
CA LEU A 188 5.59 -3.89 18.78
C LEU A 188 4.94 -4.98 19.64
N ALA A 189 5.73 -5.83 20.31
CA ALA A 189 5.21 -6.84 21.24
C ALA A 189 4.61 -6.19 22.52
N GLY A 190 5.06 -4.98 22.85
CA GLY A 190 4.68 -4.25 24.07
C GLY A 190 5.24 -4.93 25.34
N ALA A 191 4.55 -4.74 26.47
CA ALA A 191 4.96 -5.27 27.78
C ALA A 191 5.07 -6.82 27.88
N ALA A 192 4.72 -7.56 26.82
CA ALA A 192 4.92 -9.00 26.74
C ALA A 192 6.39 -9.41 26.48
N ALA A 193 7.23 -8.47 26.04
CA ALA A 193 8.67 -8.68 25.89
C ALA A 193 9.37 -8.52 27.24
N VAL A 194 9.39 -9.57 28.07
CA VAL A 194 10.30 -9.64 29.21
C VAL A 194 11.71 -9.88 28.66
N VAL A 195 12.57 -8.87 28.75
CA VAL A 195 13.99 -8.95 28.35
C VAL A 195 14.78 -9.45 29.55
N VAL A 196 15.29 -10.69 29.49
CA VAL A 196 16.38 -11.13 30.38
C VAL A 196 17.68 -10.79 29.66
N ALA A 197 18.26 -9.65 29.99
CA ALA A 197 19.55 -9.22 29.47
C ALA A 197 20.66 -9.70 30.40
N GLU A 198 21.51 -10.62 29.93
CA GLU A 198 22.90 -10.67 30.37
C GLU A 198 23.82 -10.89 29.17
N ASN A 199 24.37 -9.77 28.69
CA ASN A 199 25.62 -9.63 27.94
C ASN A 199 25.78 -10.38 26.60
N ALA A 200 25.67 -9.57 25.53
CA ALA A 200 26.32 -9.71 24.23
C ALA A 200 26.02 -10.97 23.38
N VAL A 201 25.31 -10.72 22.27
CA VAL A 201 25.20 -11.59 21.08
C VAL A 201 24.45 -12.90 21.29
N GLU A 202 23.16 -12.79 21.65
CA GLU A 202 22.09 -13.62 21.11
C GLU A 202 20.78 -12.94 21.53
N TYR A 203 19.92 -12.54 20.58
CA TYR A 203 18.57 -12.06 20.91
C TYR A 203 17.72 -13.26 21.35
N ALA A 204 17.98 -13.79 22.54
CA ALA A 204 17.13 -14.77 23.19
C ALA A 204 16.02 -14.01 23.92
N VAL A 205 14.94 -13.69 23.22
CA VAL A 205 13.67 -13.36 23.88
C VAL A 205 13.23 -14.64 24.57
N SER A 206 13.47 -14.76 25.87
CA SER A 206 13.02 -15.89 26.68
C SER A 206 11.51 -15.79 26.90
N LEU A 207 10.74 -16.14 25.86
CA LEU A 207 9.37 -16.59 26.01
C LEU A 207 9.42 -17.97 26.72
N ILE A 208 9.58 -17.92 28.05
CA ILE A 208 9.34 -18.91 29.10
C ILE A 208 9.53 -20.40 28.70
N PRO A 209 10.45 -21.15 29.36
CA PRO A 209 10.65 -22.57 29.10
C PRO A 209 9.42 -23.41 29.46
N LEU A 210 9.11 -24.41 28.62
CA LEU A 210 8.25 -25.58 28.92
C LEU A 210 6.76 -25.31 29.22
N LEU A 211 6.03 -24.78 28.24
CA LEU A 211 4.58 -25.02 28.15
C LEU A 211 4.32 -25.87 26.90
N GLY A 212 3.44 -26.87 27.01
CA GLY A 212 3.19 -27.85 25.94
C GLY A 212 2.89 -27.21 24.58
N THR A 213 3.07 -27.98 23.50
CA THR A 213 3.01 -27.51 22.09
C THR A 213 1.78 -26.65 21.76
N LEU A 214 0.62 -26.94 22.36
CA LEU A 214 -0.61 -26.16 22.19
C LEU A 214 -0.56 -24.76 22.83
N VAL A 215 0.05 -24.63 24.01
CA VAL A 215 0.18 -23.35 24.72
C VAL A 215 1.19 -22.45 24.01
N ALA A 216 2.32 -23.03 23.56
CA ALA A 216 3.32 -22.33 22.76
C ALA A 216 2.73 -21.77 21.45
N GLY A 217 1.99 -22.59 20.70
CA GLY A 217 1.31 -22.14 19.48
C GLY A 217 0.30 -21.02 19.72
N GLY A 218 -0.50 -21.12 20.79
CA GLY A 218 -1.47 -20.07 21.15
C GLY A 218 -0.82 -18.73 21.51
N MET A 219 0.28 -18.74 22.26
CA MET A 219 1.02 -17.52 22.61
C MET A 219 1.71 -16.89 21.40
N SER A 220 2.30 -17.71 20.52
CA SER A 220 2.93 -17.27 19.28
C SER A 220 1.90 -16.59 18.36
N TYR A 221 0.73 -17.22 18.16
CA TYR A 221 -0.40 -16.63 17.43
C TYR A 221 -0.79 -15.25 17.98
N MET A 222 -0.99 -15.15 19.30
CA MET A 222 -1.42 -13.90 19.95
C MET A 222 -0.38 -12.80 19.84
N THR A 223 0.90 -13.15 20.03
CA THR A 223 2.02 -12.21 19.98
C THR A 223 2.19 -11.66 18.56
N VAL A 224 2.29 -12.53 17.55
CA VAL A 224 2.41 -12.13 16.15
C VAL A 224 1.18 -11.34 15.70
N SER A 225 -0.04 -11.77 16.05
CA SER A 225 -1.26 -11.03 15.71
C SER A 225 -1.25 -9.60 16.25
N LYS A 226 -0.84 -9.43 17.51
CA LYS A 226 -0.77 -8.12 18.16
C LYS A 226 0.29 -7.23 17.52
N MET A 227 1.49 -7.77 17.28
CA MET A 227 2.59 -7.05 16.64
C MET A 227 2.20 -6.57 15.25
N LEU A 228 1.65 -7.47 14.42
CA LEU A 228 1.21 -7.14 13.06
C LEU A 228 0.06 -6.14 13.04
N LYS A 229 -0.90 -6.26 13.96
CA LYS A 229 -2.02 -5.31 14.05
C LYS A 229 -1.54 -3.91 14.48
N LYS A 230 -0.60 -3.83 15.41
CA LYS A 230 0.01 -2.56 15.80
C LYS A 230 0.78 -1.95 14.64
N ALA A 231 1.69 -2.72 14.02
CA ALA A 231 2.46 -2.25 12.87
C ALA A 231 1.58 -1.79 11.72
N LEU A 232 0.54 -2.55 11.37
CA LEU A 232 -0.38 -2.19 10.29
C LEU A 232 -1.11 -0.87 10.57
N ASN A 233 -1.54 -0.64 11.82
CA ASN A 233 -2.18 0.63 12.19
C ASN A 233 -1.20 1.80 12.10
N ASP A 234 0.01 1.64 12.64
CA ASP A 234 1.04 2.68 12.65
C ASP A 234 1.46 3.04 11.20
N ILE A 235 1.71 2.04 10.35
CA ILE A 235 2.10 2.22 8.94
C ILE A 235 0.98 2.83 8.11
N ALA A 236 -0.27 2.39 8.30
CA ALA A 236 -1.40 2.96 7.58
C ALA A 236 -1.59 4.45 7.92
N GLU A 237 -1.42 4.81 9.19
CA GLU A 237 -1.49 6.20 9.66
C GLU A 237 -0.32 7.04 9.12
N ASP A 238 0.90 6.51 9.12
CA ASP A 238 2.06 7.17 8.50
C ASP A 238 1.82 7.43 7.00
N ALA A 239 1.29 6.43 6.29
CA ALA A 239 0.96 6.57 4.87
C ALA A 239 -0.17 7.58 4.63
N ARG A 240 -1.12 7.70 5.56
CA ARG A 240 -2.17 8.73 5.56
C ARG A 240 -1.56 10.12 5.71
N ILE A 241 -0.62 10.30 6.64
CA ILE A 241 0.08 11.57 6.90
C ILE A 241 0.91 11.98 5.66
N VAL A 242 1.71 11.06 5.12
CA VAL A 242 2.51 11.29 3.91
C VAL A 242 1.63 11.67 2.73
N LEU A 243 0.50 10.97 2.54
CA LEU A 243 -0.45 11.28 1.47
C LEU A 243 -0.99 12.71 1.60
N MET A 244 -1.48 13.11 2.78
CA MET A 244 -1.98 14.47 3.01
C MET A 244 -0.88 15.52 2.75
N ALA A 245 0.35 15.26 3.19
CA ALA A 245 1.48 16.15 2.99
C ALA A 245 1.91 16.26 1.52
N SER A 246 1.69 15.22 0.71
CA SER A 246 2.01 15.21 -0.73
C SER A 246 0.99 15.98 -1.59
N VAL A 247 -0.26 16.10 -1.13
CA VAL A 247 -1.34 16.80 -1.85
C VAL A 247 -1.37 18.30 -1.50
N GLN A 248 -0.82 18.70 -0.35
CA GLN A 248 -0.77 20.08 0.13
C GLN A 248 0.31 20.96 -0.52
N THR A 249 0.76 20.68 -1.74
CA THR A 249 1.66 21.62 -2.44
C THR A 249 0.94 22.95 -2.69
N GLU A 250 1.45 23.99 -2.03
CA GLU A 250 1.19 25.40 -2.28
C GLU A 250 1.35 25.69 -3.79
N VAL A 251 0.33 26.33 -4.36
CA VAL A 251 0.38 26.99 -5.67
C VAL A 251 1.03 28.35 -5.49
#